data_AF-A0A956BLR8-F1
#
_entry.id   AF-A0A956BLR8-F1
#
_cell.length_a   1.000
_cell.length_b   1.000
_cell.length_c   1.000
_cell.angle_alpha   90.00
_cell.angle_beta   90.00
_cell.angle_gamma   90.00
#
_symmetry.space_group_name_H-M   'P 1'
#
loop_
_entity.id
_entity.type
_entity.pdbx_description
1 polymer ?
#
loop_
_entity_poly.entity_id
_entity_poly.type
_entity_poly.pdbx_seq_one_letter_code
_entity_poly.pdbx_strand_id
1 'polypeptide(L)' 'MQTQTDLGELVLALYEEYLAIYEDDDLASVAVAATLNELFAEAAVQDEDARAA' A
#
# COMPACT_ATOMS: atom_id res chain seq x y z
N MET A 1 5.39 -3.79 22.68
CA MET A 1 5.93 -2.58 22.02
C MET A 1 5.13 -2.44 20.75
N GLN A 2 4.24 -1.45 20.64
CA GLN A 2 3.52 -1.21 19.39
C GLN A 2 4.44 -0.38 18.50
N THR A 3 4.82 -0.91 17.34
CA THR A 3 5.49 -0.13 16.30
C THR A 3 4.44 0.76 15.67
N GLN A 4 4.65 2.07 15.78
CA GLN A 4 3.82 3.05 15.09
C GLN A 4 4.52 3.35 13.78
N THR A 5 3.85 3.08 12.67
CA THR A 5 4.32 3.37 11.31
C THR A 5 3.36 4.37 10.69
N ASP A 6 3.89 5.41 10.05
CA ASP A 6 3.08 6.33 9.29
C ASP A 6 2.92 5.89 7.83
N LEU A 7 1.93 6.46 7.13
CA LEU A 7 1.65 6.11 5.75
C LEU A 7 2.82 6.47 4.82
N GLY A 8 3.57 7.53 5.11
CA GLY A 8 4.73 7.94 4.33
C GLY A 8 5.88 6.93 4.44
N GLU A 9 6.13 6.40 5.63
CA GLU A 9 7.09 5.32 5.87
C GLU A 9 6.70 4.04 5.11
N LEU A 10 5.41 3.70 5.09
CA LEU A 10 4.91 2.56 4.31
C LEU A 10 5.10 2.78 2.81
N VAL A 11 4.75 3.96 2.30
CA VAL A 11 4.95 4.34 0.89
C VAL A 11 6.42 4.23 0.52
N LEU A 12 7.32 4.75 1.36
CA LEU A 12 8.76 4.73 1.11
C LEU A 12 9.30 3.30 1.11
N ALA A 13 8.90 2.47 2.07
CA ALA A 13 9.33 1.07 2.13
C ALA A 13 8.92 0.28 0.88
N LEU A 14 7.67 0.42 0.44
CA LEU A 14 7.18 -0.21 -0.79
C LEU A 14 7.91 0.34 -2.02
N TYR A 15 8.16 1.65 -2.07
CA TYR A 15 8.88 2.27 -3.18
C TYR A 15 10.29 1.73 -3.31
N GLU A 16 11.05 1.68 -2.22
CA GLU A 16 12.42 1.15 -2.21
C GLU A 16 12.46 -0.32 -2.64
N GLU A 17 11.49 -1.12 -2.20
CA GLU A 17 11.38 -2.53 -2.59
C GLU A 17 11.06 -2.67 -4.09
N TYR A 18 10.08 -1.93 -4.61
CA TYR A 18 9.74 -1.99 -6.03
C TYR A 18 10.82 -1.38 -6.93
N LEU A 19 11.51 -0.33 -6.49
CA LEU A 19 12.64 0.23 -7.22
C LEU A 19 13.79 -0.76 -7.31
N ALA A 20 14.03 -1.56 -6.26
CA ALA A 20 15.03 -2.62 -6.32
C ALA A 20 14.66 -3.77 -7.28
N ILE A 21 13.37 -3.97 -7.57
CA ILE A 21 12.88 -5.00 -8.49
C ILE A 21 12.86 -4.50 -9.93
N TYR A 22 12.34 -3.29 -10.14
CA TYR A 22 12.05 -2.75 -11.46
C TYR A 22 13.18 -1.87 -12.02
N GLU A 23 14.05 -1.34 -11.15
CA GLU A 23 15.15 -0.42 -11.50
C GLU A 23 14.67 0.83 -12.29
N ASP A 24 13.39 1.18 -12.14
CA ASP A 24 12.72 2.28 -12.84
C ASP A 24 11.79 3.01 -11.87
N ASP A 25 12.04 4.30 -11.68
CA ASP A 25 11.31 5.14 -10.71
C ASP A 25 9.81 5.26 -11.04
N ASP A 26 9.46 5.38 -12.33
CA ASP A 26 8.07 5.51 -12.76
C ASP A 26 7.31 4.19 -12.51
N LEU A 27 7.93 3.06 -12.84
CA LEU A 27 7.33 1.74 -12.64
C LEU A 27 7.18 1.40 -11.15
N ALA A 28 8.19 1.74 -10.34
CA ALA A 28 8.13 1.59 -8.88
C ALA A 28 7.00 2.44 -8.28
N SER A 29 6.88 3.71 -8.70
CA SER A 29 5.80 4.59 -8.23
C SER A 29 4.41 4.05 -8.58
N VAL A 30 4.23 3.50 -9.78
CA VAL A 30 2.96 2.91 -10.21
C VAL A 30 2.64 1.65 -9.40
N ALA A 31 3.64 0.80 -9.15
CA ALA A 31 3.47 -0.41 -8.33
C ALA A 31 3.05 -0.07 -6.89
N VAL A 32 3.68 0.93 -6.26
CA VAL A 32 3.26 1.41 -4.93
C VAL A 32 1.80 1.87 -4.94
N ALA A 33 1.41 2.69 -5.92
CA ALA A 33 0.05 3.19 -6.03
C ALA A 33 -0.97 2.07 -6.23
N ALA A 34 -0.66 1.07 -7.07
CA ALA A 34 -1.51 -0.09 -7.29
C ALA A 34 -1.72 -0.89 -6.01
N THR A 35 -0.63 -1.22 -5.29
CA THR A 35 -0.68 -1.97 -4.04
C THR A 35 -1.49 -1.26 -2.95
N LEU A 36 -1.31 0.06 -2.81
CA LEU A 36 -2.09 0.85 -1.84
C LEU A 36 -3.57 0.93 -2.21
N ASN A 37 -3.89 1.09 -3.50
CA ASN A 37 -5.27 1.10 -3.95
C ASN A 37 -5.96 -0.24 -3.66
N GLU A 38 -5.29 -1.36 -3.88
CA GLU A 38 -5.81 -2.68 -3.54
C GLU A 38 -6.06 -2.82 -2.04
N LEU A 39 -5.11 -2.41 -1.21
CA LEU A 39 -5.24 -2.46 0.25
C LEU A 39 -6.44 -1.64 0.75
N PHE A 40 -6.62 -0.43 0.23
CA PHE A 40 -7.75 0.43 0.61
C PHE A 40 -9.08 -0.07 0.05
N ALA A 41 -9.09 -0.64 -1.15
CA ALA A 41 -10.29 -1.24 -1.72
C ALA A 41 -10.72 -2.46 -0.90
N GLU A 42 -9.80 -3.33 -0.51
CA GLU A 42 -10.09 -4.49 0.34
C GLU A 42 -10.64 -4.06 1.70
N ALA A 43 -10.01 -3.07 2.35
CA ALA A 43 -10.50 -2.52 3.61
C ALA A 43 -11.91 -1.91 3.48
N ALA A 44 -12.21 -1.25 2.36
CA ALA A 44 -13.54 -0.70 2.11
C ALA A 44 -14.61 -1.79 1.95
N VAL A 45 -14.30 -2.89 1.26
CA VAL A 45 -15.21 -4.04 1.12
C VAL A 45 -15.49 -4.69 2.48
N GLN A 46 -14.45 -4.88 3.30
CA GLN A 46 -14.61 -5.46 4.64
C GLN A 46 -15.47 -4.58 5.57
N ASP A 47 -15.36 -3.25 5.48
CA ASP A 47 -16.22 -2.34 6.25
C ASP A 47 -17.68 -2.40 5.78
N GLU A 48 -17.93 -2.56 4.47
CA GLU A 48 -19.29 -2.73 3.93
C GLU A 48 -19.94 -4.04 4.39
N ASP A 49 -19.22 -5.16 4.32
CA ASP A 49 -19.69 -6.46 4.81
C ASP A 49 -19.98 -6.43 6.32
N ALA A 50 -19.13 -5.77 7.10
CA ALA A 50 -19.32 -5.62 8.54
C ALA A 50 -20.56 -4.78 8.91
N ARG A 51 -20.97 -3.83 8.05
CA ARG A 51 -22.17 -3.01 8.25
C ARG A 51 -23.46 -3.69 7.77
N ALA A 52 -23.34 -4.68 6.88
CA ALA A 52 -24.47 -5.42 6.34
C ALA A 52 -24.89 -6.63 7.22
N ALA A 53 -24.04 -7.04 8.18
CA ALA A 53 -24.27 -8.13 9.13
C ALA A 53 -24.96 -7.68 10.44
#